data_AF-W8APM3-F1
#
_entry.id   AF-W8APM3-F1
#
_cell.length_a   1.000
_cell.length_b   1.000
_cell.length_c   1.000
_cell.angle_alpha   90.00
_cell.angle_beta   90.00
_cell.angle_gamma   90.00
#
_symmetry.space_group_name_H-M   'P 1'
#
loop_
_entity.id
_entity.type
_entity.pdbx_description
1 polymer ?
#
loop_
_entity_poly.entity_id
_entity_poly.type
_entity_poly.pdbx_seq_one_letter_code
_entity_poly.pdbx_strand_id
1 'polypeptide(L)'
;MSRDIKDIIFNENSTLFQVLDQLDITDIVDIKAQTNSLQREVSANKIQLDSLAIKQDNFEGTTNAHFVAINTQFQNQSEQLADIESNIVVVKDDIGILSERVKDHQNQIDDFYASFELLDQQLSNIQQSIIDLGDSFEDLEKRQNEVDIKVNTMSTKVESLKVSIDATNKRVSEINSKVSIMQSDIVTIQKQIVTGVRVLQGTKLYVWQYQFGRMSEFTYAGIDAWMLLGKTYSVKMTGWLNGDYKIEVGPNDPDVNNKYIIPSSHSVPVVSGNTYRFYYGSGNLNFTAMIYT
;
A
#
# COMPACT_ATOMS: atom_id res chain seq x y z
N MET A 1 -30.92 -29.86 -152.47
CA MET A 1 -31.62 -30.72 -153.44
C MET A 1 -31.14 -30.30 -154.83
N SER A 2 -30.37 -31.17 -155.47
CA SER A 2 -29.62 -30.91 -156.71
C SER A 2 -30.55 -31.04 -157.92
N ARG A 3 -30.60 -30.00 -158.77
CA ARG A 3 -31.20 -30.10 -160.11
C ARG A 3 -30.17 -30.77 -161.03
N ASP A 4 -30.59 -31.75 -161.80
CA ASP A 4 -29.72 -32.49 -162.72
C ASP A 4 -29.24 -31.54 -163.83
N ILE A 5 -27.92 -31.47 -164.08
CA ILE A 5 -27.27 -30.52 -165.03
C ILE A 5 -27.92 -30.62 -166.42
N LYS A 6 -28.35 -31.82 -166.78
CA LYS A 6 -29.02 -32.13 -168.04
C LYS A 6 -30.34 -31.35 -168.20
N ASP A 7 -31.11 -31.16 -167.13
CA ASP A 7 -32.44 -30.53 -167.22
C ASP A 7 -32.37 -29.00 -167.35
N ILE A 8 -31.28 -28.37 -166.89
CA ILE A 8 -31.08 -26.90 -166.96
C ILE A 8 -30.59 -26.48 -168.36
N ILE A 9 -29.72 -27.26 -168.99
CA ILE A 9 -29.12 -26.94 -170.31
C ILE A 9 -30.16 -26.99 -171.43
N PHE A 10 -31.04 -28.00 -171.41
CA PHE A 10 -31.87 -28.30 -172.57
C PHE A 10 -33.28 -27.68 -172.54
N ASN A 11 -33.76 -27.20 -171.39
CA ASN A 11 -35.11 -26.62 -171.27
C ASN A 11 -35.15 -25.09 -171.22
N GLU A 12 -34.04 -24.42 -170.89
CA GLU A 12 -34.00 -22.95 -170.71
C GLU A 12 -33.29 -22.21 -171.85
N ASN A 13 -32.99 -22.88 -172.96
CA ASN A 13 -32.28 -22.32 -174.14
C ASN A 13 -30.89 -21.73 -173.79
N SER A 14 -30.21 -22.36 -172.82
CA SER A 14 -28.89 -21.96 -172.30
C SER A 14 -27.79 -22.95 -172.74
N THR A 15 -26.56 -22.49 -172.92
CA THR A 15 -25.43 -23.33 -173.35
C THR A 15 -24.82 -24.09 -172.17
N LEU A 16 -24.17 -25.24 -172.42
CA LEU A 16 -23.45 -26.02 -171.39
C LEU A 16 -22.51 -25.15 -170.53
N PHE A 17 -21.84 -24.19 -171.15
CA PHE A 17 -20.98 -23.23 -170.46
C PHE A 17 -21.77 -22.25 -169.59
N GLN A 18 -22.97 -21.84 -170.00
CA GLN A 18 -23.85 -20.99 -169.17
C GLN A 18 -24.35 -21.72 -167.93
N VAL A 19 -24.65 -23.02 -168.03
CA VAL A 19 -25.11 -23.82 -166.87
C VAL A 19 -23.97 -24.18 -165.92
N LEU A 20 -22.79 -24.53 -166.46
CA LEU A 20 -21.60 -24.76 -165.64
C LEU A 20 -21.14 -23.48 -164.93
N ASP A 21 -21.08 -22.34 -165.65
CA ASP A 21 -20.80 -21.04 -165.04
C ASP A 21 -21.82 -20.73 -163.93
N GLN A 22 -23.11 -20.95 -164.17
CA GLN A 22 -24.15 -20.65 -163.18
C GLN A 22 -24.07 -21.53 -161.93
N LEU A 23 -23.75 -22.82 -162.07
CA LEU A 23 -23.58 -23.75 -160.94
C LEU A 23 -22.30 -23.46 -160.15
N ASP A 24 -21.17 -23.26 -160.83
CA ASP A 24 -19.91 -22.88 -160.18
C ASP A 24 -20.05 -21.53 -159.46
N ILE A 25 -20.74 -20.56 -160.09
CA ILE A 25 -21.07 -19.27 -159.46
C ILE A 25 -22.00 -19.47 -158.24
N THR A 26 -22.95 -20.40 -158.29
CA THR A 26 -23.89 -20.64 -157.18
C THR A 26 -23.19 -21.26 -155.96
N ASP A 27 -22.38 -22.30 -156.15
CA ASP A 27 -21.62 -22.93 -155.05
C ASP A 27 -20.59 -21.95 -154.44
N ILE A 28 -19.94 -21.12 -155.28
CA ILE A 28 -19.04 -20.05 -154.81
C ILE A 28 -19.80 -19.00 -153.99
N VAL A 29 -21.02 -18.63 -154.38
CA VAL A 29 -21.87 -17.69 -153.64
C VAL A 29 -22.26 -18.26 -152.27
N ASP A 30 -22.63 -19.54 -152.20
CA ASP A 30 -23.00 -20.21 -150.96
C ASP A 30 -21.81 -20.37 -150.00
N ILE A 31 -20.64 -20.77 -150.51
CA ILE A 31 -19.39 -20.83 -149.74
C ILE A 31 -19.05 -19.44 -149.17
N LYS A 32 -19.20 -18.38 -149.98
CA LYS A 32 -18.98 -17.00 -149.55
C LYS A 32 -19.97 -16.59 -148.45
N ALA A 33 -21.23 -16.98 -148.56
CA ALA A 33 -22.24 -16.71 -147.53
C ALA A 33 -21.92 -17.42 -146.21
N GLN A 34 -21.54 -18.70 -146.25
CA GLN A 34 -21.10 -19.46 -145.07
C GLN A 34 -19.83 -18.85 -144.45
N THR A 35 -18.85 -18.49 -145.27
CA THR A 35 -17.62 -17.82 -144.84
C THR A 35 -17.93 -16.50 -144.12
N ASN A 36 -18.83 -15.70 -144.66
CA ASN A 36 -19.28 -14.46 -144.01
C ASN A 36 -20.05 -14.71 -142.70
N SER A 37 -20.77 -15.84 -142.58
CA SER A 37 -21.43 -16.23 -141.32
C SER A 37 -20.43 -16.64 -140.25
N LEU A 38 -19.50 -17.53 -140.58
CA LEU A 38 -18.42 -17.96 -139.69
C LEU A 38 -17.57 -16.76 -139.25
N GLN A 39 -17.24 -15.83 -140.15
CA GLN A 39 -16.51 -14.61 -139.82
C GLN A 39 -17.24 -13.78 -138.75
N ARG A 40 -18.58 -13.68 -138.84
CA ARG A 40 -19.40 -12.99 -137.83
C ARG A 40 -19.42 -13.74 -136.50
N GLU A 41 -19.59 -15.06 -136.52
CA GLU A 41 -19.56 -15.88 -135.30
C GLU A 41 -18.19 -15.80 -134.60
N VAL A 42 -17.09 -15.93 -135.35
CA VAL A 42 -15.72 -15.79 -134.83
C VAL A 42 -15.51 -14.41 -134.22
N SER A 43 -16.00 -13.35 -134.87
CA SER A 43 -15.92 -11.98 -134.33
C SER A 43 -16.73 -11.84 -133.02
N ALA A 44 -17.92 -12.43 -132.96
CA ALA A 44 -18.75 -12.42 -131.76
C ALA A 44 -18.12 -13.21 -130.61
N ASN A 45 -17.58 -14.40 -130.89
CA ASN A 45 -16.87 -15.21 -129.91
C ASN A 45 -15.62 -14.51 -129.37
N LYS A 46 -14.89 -13.77 -130.21
CA LYS A 46 -13.75 -12.95 -129.79
C LYS A 46 -14.18 -11.88 -128.78
N ILE A 47 -15.26 -11.15 -129.06
CA ILE A 47 -15.80 -10.14 -128.14
C ILE A 47 -16.22 -10.77 -126.80
N GLN A 48 -16.84 -11.94 -126.83
CA GLN A 48 -17.21 -12.67 -125.61
C GLN A 48 -15.98 -13.11 -124.81
N LEU A 49 -14.94 -13.63 -125.49
CA LEU A 49 -13.69 -14.04 -124.86
C LEU A 49 -12.99 -12.84 -124.20
N ASP A 50 -12.90 -11.71 -124.89
CA ASP A 50 -12.32 -10.47 -124.37
C ASP A 50 -13.12 -9.98 -123.14
N SER A 51 -14.46 -10.07 -123.19
CA SER A 51 -15.32 -9.72 -122.06
C SER A 51 -15.15 -10.65 -120.85
N LEU A 52 -14.92 -11.95 -121.09
CA LEU A 52 -14.63 -12.92 -120.02
C LEU A 52 -13.25 -12.69 -119.41
N ALA A 53 -12.24 -12.36 -120.23
CA ALA A 53 -10.91 -12.02 -119.74
C ALA A 53 -10.97 -10.81 -118.79
N ILE A 54 -11.69 -9.75 -119.16
CA ILE A 54 -11.90 -8.59 -118.28
C ILE A 54 -12.60 -8.98 -116.98
N LYS A 55 -13.61 -9.87 -117.03
CA LYS A 55 -14.28 -10.36 -115.82
C LYS A 55 -13.34 -11.16 -114.92
N GLN A 56 -12.48 -11.98 -115.51
CA GLN A 56 -11.47 -12.76 -114.78
C GLN A 56 -10.46 -11.84 -114.10
N ASP A 57 -9.92 -10.84 -114.81
CA ASP A 57 -8.99 -9.86 -114.25
C ASP A 57 -9.61 -9.11 -113.07
N ASN A 58 -10.88 -8.70 -113.20
CA ASN A 58 -11.61 -8.04 -112.11
C ASN A 58 -11.85 -8.97 -110.92
N PHE A 59 -12.17 -10.24 -111.17
CA PHE A 59 -12.38 -11.24 -110.13
C PHE A 59 -11.08 -11.53 -109.38
N GLU A 60 -9.97 -11.70 -110.09
CA GLU A 60 -8.63 -11.91 -109.51
C GLU A 60 -8.21 -10.69 -108.68
N GLY A 61 -8.38 -9.48 -109.21
CA GLY A 61 -8.07 -8.24 -108.48
C GLY A 61 -8.88 -8.10 -107.19
N THR A 62 -10.19 -8.36 -107.26
CA THR A 62 -11.07 -8.30 -106.08
C THR A 62 -10.72 -9.37 -105.05
N THR A 63 -10.49 -10.60 -105.51
CA THR A 63 -10.15 -11.73 -104.64
C THR A 63 -8.81 -11.50 -103.94
N ASN A 64 -7.80 -11.01 -104.67
CA ASN A 64 -6.50 -10.68 -104.10
C ASN A 64 -6.61 -9.56 -103.05
N ALA A 65 -7.40 -8.52 -103.33
CA ALA A 65 -7.64 -7.45 -102.36
C ALA A 65 -8.31 -7.96 -101.07
N HIS A 66 -9.30 -8.87 -101.18
CA HIS A 66 -9.90 -9.52 -100.02
C HIS A 66 -8.91 -10.37 -99.24
N PHE A 67 -8.06 -11.16 -99.91
CA PHE A 67 -7.03 -11.94 -99.24
C PHE A 67 -6.04 -11.06 -98.48
N VAL A 68 -5.60 -9.94 -99.07
CA VAL A 68 -4.74 -8.98 -98.38
C VAL A 68 -5.44 -8.40 -97.15
N ALA A 69 -6.71 -7.98 -97.27
CA ALA A 69 -7.46 -7.42 -96.16
C ALA A 69 -7.63 -8.41 -94.99
N ILE A 70 -8.00 -9.65 -95.30
CA ILE A 70 -8.14 -10.74 -94.33
C ILE A 70 -6.79 -11.01 -93.65
N ASN A 71 -5.70 -11.10 -94.42
CA ASN A 71 -4.38 -11.36 -93.87
C ASN A 71 -3.94 -10.25 -92.91
N THR A 72 -4.18 -8.98 -93.26
CA THR A 72 -3.91 -7.84 -92.37
C THR A 72 -4.75 -7.93 -91.08
N GLN A 73 -6.02 -8.31 -91.16
CA GLN A 73 -6.85 -8.49 -89.96
C GLN A 73 -6.32 -9.63 -89.07
N PHE A 74 -5.91 -10.75 -89.64
CA PHE A 74 -5.31 -11.85 -88.89
C PHE A 74 -4.03 -11.45 -88.17
N GLN A 75 -3.15 -10.67 -88.82
CA GLN A 75 -1.94 -10.16 -88.18
C GLN A 75 -2.26 -9.27 -86.98
N ASN A 76 -3.18 -8.31 -87.16
CA ASN A 76 -3.61 -7.43 -86.06
C ASN A 76 -4.22 -8.22 -84.89
N GLN A 77 -5.03 -9.25 -85.17
CA GLN A 77 -5.58 -10.12 -84.14
C GLN A 77 -4.51 -10.94 -83.42
N SER A 78 -3.49 -11.40 -84.15
CA SER A 78 -2.36 -12.12 -83.57
C SER A 78 -1.54 -11.24 -82.62
N GLU A 79 -1.32 -9.98 -82.98
CA GLU A 79 -0.64 -9.00 -82.12
C GLU A 79 -1.45 -8.73 -80.83
N GLN A 80 -2.76 -8.51 -80.97
CA GLN A 80 -3.65 -8.31 -79.80
C GLN A 80 -3.66 -9.52 -78.87
N LEU A 81 -3.63 -10.74 -79.42
CA LEU A 81 -3.56 -11.96 -78.61
C LEU A 81 -2.24 -12.04 -77.82
N ALA A 82 -1.11 -11.70 -78.45
CA ALA A 82 0.18 -11.67 -77.78
C ALA A 82 0.21 -10.65 -76.63
N ASP A 83 -0.39 -9.47 -76.82
CA ASP A 83 -0.52 -8.46 -75.77
C ASP A 83 -1.39 -8.96 -74.59
N ILE A 84 -2.50 -9.63 -74.89
CA ILE A 84 -3.37 -10.22 -73.88
C ILE A 84 -2.64 -11.31 -73.09
N GLU A 85 -1.90 -12.19 -73.76
CA GLU A 85 -1.09 -13.23 -73.11
C GLU A 85 -0.06 -12.63 -72.16
N SER A 86 0.63 -11.57 -72.60
CA SER A 86 1.59 -10.84 -71.76
C SER A 86 0.91 -10.24 -70.51
N ASN A 87 -0.23 -9.58 -70.68
CA ASN A 87 -0.98 -9.01 -69.56
C ASN A 87 -1.48 -10.06 -68.57
N ILE A 88 -1.89 -11.24 -69.06
CA ILE A 88 -2.31 -12.36 -68.20
C ILE A 88 -1.16 -12.83 -67.30
N VAL A 89 0.07 -12.89 -67.82
CA VAL A 89 1.25 -13.24 -67.03
C VAL A 89 1.48 -12.23 -65.91
N VAL A 90 1.46 -10.93 -66.24
CA VAL A 90 1.64 -9.86 -65.24
C VAL A 90 0.58 -9.93 -64.14
N VAL A 91 -0.69 -10.05 -64.51
CA VAL A 91 -1.79 -10.14 -63.53
C VAL A 91 -1.66 -11.38 -62.65
N LYS A 92 -1.20 -12.51 -63.20
CA LYS A 92 -0.97 -13.73 -62.42
C LYS A 92 0.13 -13.52 -61.37
N ASP A 93 1.21 -12.83 -61.73
CA ASP A 93 2.30 -12.52 -60.81
C ASP A 93 1.83 -11.56 -59.70
N ASP A 94 1.08 -10.52 -60.06
CA ASP A 94 0.49 -9.58 -59.11
C ASP A 94 -0.45 -10.28 -58.10
N ILE A 95 -1.28 -11.23 -58.57
CA ILE A 95 -2.13 -12.05 -57.71
C ILE A 95 -1.29 -12.90 -56.75
N GLY A 96 -0.16 -13.44 -57.22
CA GLY A 96 0.80 -14.18 -56.39
C GLY A 96 1.33 -13.32 -55.25
N ILE A 97 1.84 -12.13 -55.56
CA ILE A 97 2.36 -11.17 -54.59
C ILE A 97 1.29 -10.75 -53.59
N LEU A 98 0.08 -10.46 -54.04
CA LEU A 98 -1.04 -10.10 -53.16
C LEU A 98 -1.40 -11.25 -52.21
N SER A 99 -1.37 -12.49 -52.69
CA SER A 99 -1.65 -13.67 -51.87
C SER A 99 -0.62 -13.84 -50.75
N GLU A 100 0.65 -13.62 -51.04
CA GLU A 100 1.73 -13.65 -50.03
C GLU A 100 1.54 -12.54 -48.99
N ARG A 101 1.26 -11.31 -49.43
CA ARG A 101 1.01 -10.17 -48.52
C ARG A 101 -0.19 -10.41 -47.61
N VAL A 102 -1.27 -11.01 -48.12
CA VAL A 102 -2.45 -11.37 -47.31
C VAL A 102 -2.06 -12.39 -46.24
N LYS A 103 -1.25 -13.39 -46.58
CA LYS A 103 -0.77 -14.39 -45.64
C LYS A 103 0.11 -13.77 -44.55
N ASP A 104 1.01 -12.86 -44.93
CA ASP A 104 1.87 -12.17 -43.97
C ASP A 104 1.07 -11.29 -43.00
N HIS A 105 0.09 -10.55 -43.51
CA HIS A 105 -0.81 -9.76 -42.66
C HIS A 105 -1.64 -10.65 -41.73
N GLN A 106 -2.08 -11.83 -42.18
CA GLN A 106 -2.79 -12.77 -41.30
C GLN A 106 -1.90 -13.23 -40.14
N ASN A 107 -0.64 -13.59 -40.40
CA ASN A 107 0.30 -13.97 -39.35
C ASN A 107 0.52 -12.81 -38.36
N GLN A 108 0.65 -11.57 -38.85
CA GLN A 108 0.79 -10.39 -37.98
C GLN A 108 -0.46 -10.16 -37.10
N ILE A 109 -1.65 -10.39 -37.64
CA ILE A 109 -2.90 -10.31 -36.88
C ILE A 109 -2.93 -11.37 -35.77
N ASP A 110 -2.52 -12.60 -36.09
CA ASP A 110 -2.46 -13.70 -35.11
C ASP A 110 -1.46 -13.39 -33.98
N ASP A 111 -0.29 -12.85 -34.31
CA ASP A 111 0.72 -12.40 -33.34
C ASP A 111 0.19 -11.27 -32.44
N PHE A 112 -0.60 -10.34 -32.99
CA PHE A 112 -1.25 -9.29 -32.21
C PHE A 112 -2.29 -9.86 -31.25
N TYR A 113 -3.11 -10.82 -31.68
CA TYR A 113 -4.08 -11.48 -30.80
C TYR A 113 -3.39 -12.17 -29.63
N ALA A 114 -2.31 -12.92 -29.89
CA ALA A 114 -1.53 -13.56 -28.84
C ALA A 114 -0.94 -12.53 -27.85
N SER A 115 -0.44 -11.40 -28.37
CA SER A 115 0.09 -10.31 -27.54
C SER A 115 -1.00 -9.67 -26.66
N PHE A 116 -2.21 -9.48 -27.19
CA PHE A 116 -3.34 -8.97 -26.42
C PHE A 116 -3.77 -9.92 -25.30
N GLU A 117 -3.80 -11.23 -25.55
CA GLU A 117 -4.12 -12.23 -24.54
C GLU A 117 -3.11 -12.21 -23.37
N LEU A 118 -1.81 -12.08 -23.69
CA LEU A 118 -0.77 -11.93 -22.66
C LEU A 118 -0.94 -10.65 -21.84
N LEU A 119 -1.27 -9.53 -22.49
CA LEU A 119 -1.52 -8.26 -21.81
C LEU A 119 -2.74 -8.34 -20.88
N ASP A 120 -3.81 -9.02 -21.31
CA ASP A 120 -5.02 -9.21 -20.49
C ASP A 120 -4.75 -10.05 -19.23
N GLN A 121 -3.93 -11.11 -19.37
CA GLN A 121 -3.47 -11.91 -18.24
C GLN A 121 -2.60 -11.08 -17.28
N GLN A 122 -1.68 -10.26 -17.80
CA GLN A 122 -0.86 -9.36 -16.98
C GLN A 122 -1.71 -8.34 -16.23
N LEU A 123 -2.71 -7.75 -16.90
CA LEU A 123 -3.62 -6.79 -16.28
C LEU A 123 -4.43 -7.43 -15.15
N SER A 124 -4.93 -8.64 -15.37
CA SER A 124 -5.66 -9.41 -14.36
C SER A 124 -4.79 -9.69 -13.12
N ASN A 125 -3.52 -10.06 -13.30
CA ASN A 125 -2.58 -10.29 -12.20
C ASN A 125 -2.28 -9.00 -11.42
N ILE A 126 -2.13 -7.87 -12.12
CA ILE A 126 -1.93 -6.56 -11.49
C ILE A 126 -3.16 -6.15 -10.68
N GLN A 127 -4.37 -6.34 -11.22
CA GLN A 127 -5.61 -6.07 -10.50
C GLN A 127 -5.71 -6.89 -9.21
N GLN A 128 -5.39 -8.18 -9.25
CA GLN A 128 -5.37 -9.01 -8.05
C GLN A 128 -4.34 -8.52 -7.03
N SER A 129 -3.13 -8.17 -7.48
CA SER A 129 -2.09 -7.63 -6.59
C SER A 129 -2.52 -6.33 -5.92
N ILE A 130 -3.27 -5.47 -6.62
CA ILE A 130 -3.82 -4.22 -6.04
C ILE A 130 -4.87 -4.54 -4.96
N ILE A 131 -5.73 -5.52 -5.18
CA ILE A 131 -6.72 -5.97 -4.19
C ILE A 131 -5.99 -6.48 -2.93
N ASP A 132 -5.02 -7.36 -3.10
CA ASP A 132 -4.26 -7.95 -1.98
C ASP A 132 -3.50 -6.88 -1.16
N LEU A 133 -2.98 -5.85 -1.85
CA LEU A 133 -2.36 -4.69 -1.20
C LEU A 133 -3.39 -3.84 -0.44
N GLY A 134 -4.60 -3.67 -0.98
CA GLY A 134 -5.70 -3.00 -0.32
C GLY A 134 -6.08 -3.68 1.00
N ASP A 135 -6.26 -5.01 0.97
CA ASP A 135 -6.56 -5.81 2.15
C ASP A 135 -5.44 -5.72 3.21
N SER A 136 -4.18 -5.77 2.75
CA SER A 136 -3.00 -5.62 3.63
C SER A 136 -2.95 -4.24 4.30
N PHE A 137 -3.35 -3.19 3.59
CA PHE A 137 -3.40 -1.83 4.13
C PHE A 137 -4.50 -1.69 5.20
N GLU A 138 -5.67 -2.29 4.97
CA GLU A 138 -6.76 -2.30 5.95
C GLU A 138 -6.37 -3.05 7.24
N ASP A 139 -5.64 -4.17 7.15
CA ASP A 139 -5.10 -4.87 8.32
C ASP A 139 -4.10 -4.01 9.11
N LEU A 140 -3.19 -3.34 8.40
CA LEU A 140 -2.22 -2.43 9.03
C LEU A 140 -2.91 -1.27 9.76
N GLU A 141 -3.96 -0.69 9.16
CA GLU A 141 -4.75 0.38 9.79
C GLU A 141 -5.43 -0.11 11.08
N LYS A 142 -6.03 -1.31 11.06
CA LYS A 142 -6.60 -1.94 12.26
C LYS A 142 -5.55 -2.14 13.35
N ARG A 143 -4.38 -2.67 13.00
CA ARG A 143 -3.28 -2.90 13.95
C ARG A 143 -2.73 -1.58 14.52
N GLN A 144 -2.65 -0.53 13.71
CA GLN A 144 -2.27 0.80 14.18
C GLN A 144 -3.27 1.32 15.22
N ASN A 145 -4.56 1.24 14.93
CA ASN A 145 -5.62 1.65 15.86
C ASN A 145 -5.54 0.89 17.20
N GLU A 146 -5.29 -0.43 17.16
CA GLU A 146 -5.08 -1.22 18.37
C GLU A 146 -3.87 -0.76 19.20
N VAL A 147 -2.77 -0.42 18.52
CA VAL A 147 -1.57 0.11 19.18
C VAL A 147 -1.87 1.46 19.84
N ASP A 148 -2.56 2.37 19.15
CA ASP A 148 -2.94 3.68 19.69
C ASP A 148 -3.81 3.54 20.94
N ILE A 149 -4.79 2.62 20.94
CA ILE A 149 -5.61 2.31 22.11
C ILE A 149 -4.75 1.80 23.28
N LYS A 150 -3.80 0.90 23.02
CA LYS A 150 -2.89 0.37 24.04
C LYS A 150 -2.00 1.47 24.63
N VAL A 151 -1.43 2.32 23.79
CA VAL A 151 -0.59 3.46 24.20
C VAL A 151 -1.38 4.42 25.08
N ASN A 152 -2.60 4.80 24.67
CA ASN A 152 -3.45 5.67 25.47
C ASN A 152 -3.79 5.05 26.83
N THR A 153 -4.13 3.76 26.85
CA THR A 153 -4.41 3.01 28.09
C THR A 153 -3.20 2.99 29.02
N MET A 154 -2.00 2.76 28.48
CA MET A 154 -0.75 2.77 29.25
C MET A 154 -0.46 4.17 29.80
N SER A 155 -0.68 5.21 29.01
CA SER A 155 -0.50 6.61 29.43
C SER A 155 -1.39 6.95 30.63
N THR A 156 -2.68 6.58 30.59
CA THR A 156 -3.59 6.75 31.73
C THR A 156 -3.14 5.98 32.98
N LYS A 157 -2.65 4.74 32.81
CA LYS A 157 -2.12 3.96 33.95
C LYS A 157 -0.89 4.60 34.57
N VAL A 158 0.02 5.15 33.76
CA VAL A 158 1.22 5.85 34.23
C VAL A 158 0.82 7.07 35.06
N GLU A 159 -0.14 7.88 34.60
CA GLU A 159 -0.59 9.04 35.36
C GLU A 159 -1.27 8.64 36.68
N SER A 160 -2.09 7.57 36.66
CA SER A 160 -2.69 7.03 37.88
C SER A 160 -1.64 6.53 38.90
N LEU A 161 -0.56 5.90 38.41
CA LEU A 161 0.54 5.46 39.27
C LEU A 161 1.30 6.66 39.86
N LYS A 162 1.53 7.71 39.08
CA LYS A 162 2.17 8.94 39.54
C LYS A 162 1.38 9.58 40.69
N VAL A 163 0.06 9.73 40.54
CA VAL A 163 -0.82 10.22 41.62
C VAL A 163 -0.74 9.33 42.86
N SER A 164 -0.70 8.01 42.69
CA SER A 164 -0.60 7.05 43.81
C SER A 164 0.75 7.16 44.54
N ILE A 165 1.84 7.37 43.81
CA ILE A 165 3.17 7.61 44.35
C ILE A 165 3.20 8.92 45.14
N ASP A 166 2.65 10.01 44.61
CA ASP A 166 2.60 11.30 45.29
C ASP A 166 1.80 11.22 46.61
N ALA A 167 0.66 10.53 46.60
CA ALA A 167 -0.12 10.28 47.81
C ALA A 167 0.65 9.45 48.84
N THR A 168 1.40 8.44 48.39
CA THR A 168 2.25 7.61 49.26
C THR A 168 3.39 8.43 49.87
N ASN A 169 4.07 9.25 49.06
CA ASN A 169 5.14 10.14 49.51
C ASN A 169 4.64 11.12 50.59
N LYS A 170 3.43 11.69 50.40
CA LYS A 170 2.81 12.55 51.41
C LYS A 170 2.58 11.80 52.73
N ARG A 171 2.02 10.60 52.68
CA ARG A 171 1.80 9.76 53.87
C ARG A 171 3.11 9.41 54.58
N VAL A 172 4.17 9.10 53.83
CA VAL A 172 5.51 8.85 54.39
C VAL A 172 6.04 10.10 55.10
N SER A 173 5.89 11.28 54.50
CA SER A 173 6.29 12.55 55.13
C SER A 173 5.52 12.82 56.43
N GLU A 174 4.20 12.60 56.44
CA GLU A 174 3.36 12.72 57.64
C GLU A 174 3.79 11.74 58.76
N ILE A 175 4.09 10.49 58.41
CA ILE A 175 4.60 9.49 59.35
C ILE A 175 5.96 9.93 59.92
N ASN A 176 6.89 10.36 59.07
CA ASN A 176 8.20 10.83 59.51
C ASN A 176 8.07 11.99 60.50
N SER A 177 7.16 12.94 60.26
CA SER A 177 6.88 14.03 61.20
C SER A 177 6.39 13.52 62.55
N LYS A 178 5.43 12.58 62.55
CA LYS A 178 4.93 11.94 63.79
C LYS A 178 6.04 11.21 64.54
N VAL A 179 6.91 10.47 63.83
CA VAL A 179 8.05 9.78 64.41
C VAL A 179 9.00 10.78 65.09
N SER A 180 9.31 11.91 64.44
CA SER A 180 10.16 12.95 65.04
C SER A 180 9.54 13.56 66.31
N ILE A 181 8.23 13.78 66.33
CA ILE A 181 7.51 14.24 67.53
C ILE A 181 7.64 13.20 68.64
N MET A 182 7.33 11.93 68.36
CA MET A 182 7.44 10.84 69.33
C MET A 182 8.86 10.69 69.88
N GLN A 183 9.89 10.85 69.04
CA GLN A 183 11.29 10.85 69.48
C GLN A 183 11.57 11.99 70.46
N SER A 184 11.05 13.20 70.20
CA SER A 184 11.18 14.35 71.11
C SER A 184 10.46 14.13 72.44
N ASP A 185 9.27 13.54 72.41
CA ASP A 185 8.51 13.18 73.60
C ASP A 185 9.26 12.15 74.45
N ILE A 186 9.84 11.13 73.82
CA ILE A 186 10.68 10.12 74.50
C ILE A 186 11.87 10.79 75.19
N VAL A 187 12.59 11.68 74.51
CA VAL A 187 13.73 12.41 75.10
C VAL A 187 13.27 13.25 76.30
N THR A 188 12.10 13.89 76.20
CA THR A 188 11.53 14.68 77.27
C THR A 188 11.18 13.81 78.49
N ILE A 189 10.51 12.68 78.28
CA ILE A 189 10.18 11.72 79.33
C ILE A 189 11.44 11.15 79.99
N GLN A 190 12.45 10.79 79.21
CA GLN A 190 13.74 10.31 79.73
C GLN A 190 14.39 11.34 80.67
N LYS A 191 14.38 12.63 80.29
CA LYS A 191 14.89 13.71 81.15
C LYS A 191 14.10 13.84 82.45
N GLN A 192 12.77 13.67 82.42
CA GLN A 192 11.93 13.71 83.61
C GLN A 192 12.22 12.54 84.56
N ILE A 193 12.43 11.33 84.02
CA ILE A 193 12.78 10.14 84.82
C ILE A 193 14.15 10.29 85.49
N VAL A 194 15.16 10.79 84.77
CA VAL A 194 16.52 10.97 85.32
C VAL A 194 16.57 12.01 86.44
N THR A 195 15.64 12.96 86.47
CA THR A 195 15.66 14.08 87.43
C THR A 195 14.74 13.90 88.64
N GLY A 196 13.79 12.96 88.61
CA GLY A 196 12.81 12.74 89.69
C GLY A 196 13.12 11.53 90.56
N VAL A 197 12.76 11.60 91.84
CA VAL A 197 12.89 10.47 92.79
C VAL A 197 11.53 9.83 92.96
N ARG A 198 11.44 8.52 92.72
CA ARG A 198 10.21 7.77 92.86
C ARG A 198 9.92 7.55 94.34
N VAL A 199 8.92 8.24 94.87
CA VAL A 199 8.40 8.07 96.24
C VAL A 199 6.92 7.74 96.10
N LEU A 200 6.50 6.57 96.58
CA LEU A 200 5.10 6.16 96.52
C LEU A 200 4.35 6.68 97.75
N GLN A 201 3.05 6.93 97.59
CA GLN A 201 2.19 7.21 98.74
C GLN A 201 2.28 6.05 99.74
N GLY A 202 2.51 6.37 101.01
CA GLY A 202 2.74 5.37 102.06
C GLY A 202 4.20 4.94 102.23
N THR A 203 5.12 5.34 101.34
CA THR A 203 6.55 5.08 101.54
C THR A 203 7.03 5.81 102.80
N LYS A 204 7.67 5.05 103.70
CA LYS A 204 8.42 5.60 104.82
C LYS A 204 9.70 6.21 104.28
N LEU A 205 9.88 7.47 104.60
CA LEU A 205 11.03 8.26 104.21
C LEU A 205 11.75 8.71 105.47
N TYR A 206 13.06 8.64 105.42
CA TYR A 206 13.93 9.09 106.49
C TYR A 206 14.51 10.44 106.09
N VAL A 207 14.43 11.40 106.99
CA VAL A 207 15.02 12.74 106.84
C VAL A 207 16.13 12.87 107.85
N TRP A 208 17.35 13.02 107.37
CA TRP A 208 18.44 13.38 108.27
C TRP A 208 18.58 14.91 108.34
N GLN A 209 18.45 15.44 109.55
CA GLN A 209 18.51 16.86 109.81
C GLN A 209 19.81 17.19 110.49
N TYR A 210 20.76 17.65 109.70
CA TYR A 210 22.11 17.92 110.19
C TYR A 210 22.19 19.05 111.21
N GLN A 211 21.31 20.06 111.11
CA GLN A 211 21.22 21.15 112.09
C GLN A 211 20.91 20.63 113.50
N PHE A 212 20.23 19.49 113.60
CA PHE A 212 19.81 18.89 114.87
C PHE A 212 20.49 17.55 115.17
N GLY A 213 21.32 17.04 114.26
CA GLY A 213 22.04 15.77 114.38
C GLY A 213 21.13 14.55 114.56
N ARG A 214 19.93 14.54 113.95
CA ARG A 214 18.91 13.50 114.17
C ARG A 214 18.21 13.06 112.89
N MET A 215 17.73 11.81 112.90
CA MET A 215 16.89 11.25 111.85
C MET A 215 15.41 11.34 112.26
N SER A 216 14.56 11.80 111.36
CA SER A 216 13.10 11.76 111.51
C SER A 216 12.48 10.87 110.43
N GLU A 217 11.45 10.11 110.78
CA GLU A 217 10.70 9.28 109.85
C GLU A 217 9.38 9.97 109.49
N PHE A 218 9.03 9.96 108.22
CA PHE A 218 7.73 10.42 107.77
C PHE A 218 7.14 9.50 106.72
N THR A 219 5.83 9.56 106.57
CA THR A 219 5.13 8.82 105.52
C THR A 219 4.75 9.79 104.42
N TYR A 220 5.18 9.52 103.19
CA TYR A 220 4.79 10.35 102.06
C TYR A 220 3.29 10.20 101.81
N ALA A 221 2.55 11.31 101.94
CA ALA A 221 1.10 11.33 101.78
C ALA A 221 0.66 11.90 100.41
N GLY A 222 1.61 12.27 99.54
CA GLY A 222 1.33 12.87 98.25
C GLY A 222 0.70 11.89 97.26
N ILE A 223 -0.04 12.46 96.30
CA ILE A 223 -0.78 11.72 95.25
C ILE A 223 0.09 11.38 94.02
N ASP A 224 1.26 11.99 93.89
CA ASP A 224 2.14 11.82 92.73
C ASP A 224 3.16 10.70 92.98
N ALA A 225 3.36 9.82 92.00
CA ALA A 225 4.33 8.72 92.11
C ALA A 225 5.81 9.18 92.07
N TRP A 226 6.06 10.47 91.79
CA TRP A 226 7.38 11.05 91.62
C TRP A 226 7.48 12.40 92.34
N MET A 227 8.51 12.56 93.16
CA MET A 227 8.93 13.87 93.66
C MET A 227 9.82 14.52 92.58
N LEU A 228 9.23 15.41 91.81
CA LEU A 228 9.85 16.13 90.69
C LEU A 228 10.56 17.39 91.18
N LEU A 229 11.70 17.70 90.57
CA LEU A 229 12.42 18.96 90.78
C LEU A 229 11.49 20.17 90.55
N GLY A 230 11.58 21.17 91.44
CA GLY A 230 10.82 22.42 91.38
C GLY A 230 9.32 22.28 91.74
N LYS A 231 8.87 21.11 92.20
CA LYS A 231 7.51 20.91 92.71
C LYS A 231 7.50 20.90 94.24
N THR A 232 6.36 21.32 94.79
CA THR A 232 6.09 21.31 96.24
C THR A 232 5.06 20.25 96.58
N TYR A 233 5.35 19.43 97.58
CA TYR A 233 4.53 18.31 98.03
C TYR A 233 4.11 18.50 99.48
N SER A 234 2.86 18.15 99.82
CA SER A 234 2.42 18.13 101.22
C SER A 234 2.74 16.77 101.84
N VAL A 235 3.36 16.77 103.02
CA VAL A 235 3.72 15.55 103.74
C VAL A 235 3.31 15.67 105.20
N LYS A 236 3.05 14.52 105.82
CA LYS A 236 2.82 14.43 107.26
C LYS A 236 4.00 13.75 107.91
N MET A 237 4.67 14.48 108.79
CA MET A 237 5.83 13.98 109.53
C MET A 237 5.40 13.44 110.89
N THR A 238 6.08 12.41 111.36
CA THR A 238 5.82 11.74 112.64
C THR A 238 7.09 11.71 113.49
N GLY A 239 6.93 11.60 114.82
CA GLY A 239 8.06 11.67 115.75
C GLY A 239 8.24 13.07 116.35
N TRP A 240 9.48 13.56 116.44
CA TRP A 240 9.77 14.85 117.11
C TRP A 240 9.19 16.06 116.36
N LEU A 241 9.23 16.01 115.02
CA LEU A 241 8.62 17.02 114.14
C LEU A 241 7.25 16.53 113.66
N ASN A 242 6.37 16.22 114.61
CA ASN A 242 5.02 15.77 114.30
C ASN A 242 4.19 16.95 113.73
N GLY A 243 3.72 16.82 112.49
CA GLY A 243 2.89 17.84 111.86
C GLY A 243 2.85 17.76 110.33
N ASP A 244 2.12 18.70 109.73
CA ASP A 244 2.00 18.82 108.27
C ASP A 244 3.04 19.80 107.73
N TYR A 245 3.81 19.36 106.73
CA TYR A 245 4.89 20.12 106.11
C TYR A 245 4.70 20.21 104.60
N LYS A 246 5.28 21.24 103.99
CA LYS A 246 5.47 21.31 102.54
C LYS A 246 6.92 21.04 102.21
N ILE A 247 7.20 20.14 101.27
CA ILE A 247 8.55 19.85 100.76
C ILE A 247 8.67 20.38 99.35
N GLU A 248 9.63 21.27 99.10
CA GLU A 248 10.07 21.61 97.75
C GLU A 248 11.32 20.80 97.39
N VAL A 249 11.30 20.19 96.20
CA VAL A 249 12.44 19.43 95.70
C VAL A 249 13.34 20.36 94.90
N GLY A 250 14.49 20.72 95.47
CA GLY A 250 15.52 21.50 94.79
C GLY A 250 16.49 20.61 94.01
N PRO A 251 17.20 21.16 93.00
CA PRO A 251 18.30 20.45 92.34
C PRO A 251 19.37 20.05 93.36
N ASN A 252 20.19 19.07 92.99
CA ASN A 252 21.39 18.69 93.76
C ASN A 252 22.23 19.95 94.08
N ASP A 253 22.38 20.24 95.37
CA ASP A 253 23.20 21.33 95.88
C ASP A 253 24.45 20.72 96.52
N PRO A 254 25.60 20.71 95.82
CA PRO A 254 26.81 20.04 96.30
C PRO A 254 27.38 20.66 97.58
N ASP A 255 27.11 21.95 97.85
CA ASP A 255 27.56 22.60 99.10
C ASP A 255 26.73 22.11 100.30
N VAL A 256 25.46 21.80 100.06
CA VAL A 256 24.53 21.18 101.02
C VAL A 256 24.65 19.65 101.06
N ASN A 257 25.49 19.05 100.23
CA ASN A 257 25.74 17.60 100.29
C ASN A 257 27.14 17.28 100.85
N ASN A 258 28.14 18.15 100.62
CA ASN A 258 29.50 17.96 101.12
C ASN A 258 29.67 18.31 102.61
N LYS A 259 28.85 19.20 103.17
CA LYS A 259 28.91 19.58 104.61
C LYS A 259 28.25 18.54 105.54
N TYR A 260 27.77 17.47 104.95
CA TYR A 260 26.63 16.72 105.43
C TYR A 260 26.92 15.24 105.13
N ILE A 261 27.91 14.71 105.87
CA ILE A 261 28.39 13.32 105.80
C ILE A 261 27.60 12.50 106.82
N ILE A 262 27.03 11.36 106.40
CA ILE A 262 26.26 10.46 107.27
C ILE A 262 27.20 9.84 108.32
N PRO A 263 26.83 9.81 109.62
CA PRO A 263 27.54 9.00 110.60
C PRO A 263 27.51 7.53 110.18
N SER A 264 28.65 6.83 110.21
CA SER A 264 28.82 5.44 109.74
C SER A 264 27.92 4.38 110.41
N SER A 265 27.10 4.76 111.39
CA SER A 265 26.17 3.90 112.13
C SER A 265 24.82 3.64 111.44
N HIS A 266 24.52 4.30 110.31
CA HIS A 266 23.26 4.11 109.59
C HIS A 266 23.52 3.73 108.13
N SER A 267 23.19 2.50 107.75
CA SER A 267 23.22 2.05 106.36
C SER A 267 21.87 2.33 105.72
N VAL A 268 21.69 3.52 105.18
CA VAL A 268 20.49 3.87 104.40
C VAL A 268 20.92 4.18 102.97
N PRO A 269 20.39 3.49 101.95
CA PRO A 269 20.71 3.80 100.56
C PRO A 269 20.27 5.25 100.25
N VAL A 270 21.20 6.08 99.80
CA VAL A 270 20.87 7.43 99.35
C VAL A 270 20.10 7.30 98.04
N VAL A 271 18.80 7.55 98.09
CA VAL A 271 17.92 7.38 96.92
C VAL A 271 17.90 8.64 96.04
N SER A 272 18.55 9.72 96.49
CA SER A 272 18.69 10.91 95.68
C SER A 272 19.82 11.84 96.09
N GLY A 273 20.58 12.34 95.12
CA GLY A 273 21.43 13.51 95.29
C GLY A 273 20.67 14.84 95.33
N ASN A 274 19.34 14.84 95.33
CA ASN A 274 18.53 16.05 95.36
C ASN A 274 18.41 16.62 96.78
N THR A 275 18.23 17.93 96.83
CA THR A 275 18.15 18.70 98.07
C THR A 275 16.70 19.02 98.37
N TYR A 276 16.18 18.62 99.53
CA TYR A 276 14.77 18.82 99.88
C TYR A 276 14.63 19.91 100.92
N ARG A 277 13.80 20.93 100.62
CA ARG A 277 13.52 22.03 101.53
C ARG A 277 12.16 21.82 102.18
N PHE A 278 12.14 21.78 103.50
CA PHE A 278 10.94 21.55 104.30
C PHE A 278 10.47 22.88 104.87
N TYR A 279 9.18 23.17 104.69
CA TYR A 279 8.51 24.36 105.19
C TYR A 279 7.41 23.96 106.18
N TYR A 280 7.49 24.47 107.42
CA TYR A 280 6.48 24.24 108.47
C TYR A 280 5.65 25.50 108.74
N GLY A 281 4.32 25.37 108.72
CA GLY A 281 3.39 26.48 108.93
C GLY A 281 3.61 27.65 107.96
N SER A 282 3.20 28.86 108.35
CA SER A 282 3.33 30.08 107.53
C SER A 282 4.76 30.68 107.47
N GLY A 283 5.82 29.89 107.73
CA GLY A 283 7.20 30.28 107.42
C GLY A 283 8.24 30.26 108.56
N ASN A 284 7.99 29.59 109.70
CA ASN A 284 8.88 29.72 110.87
C ASN A 284 9.95 28.62 111.04
N LEU A 285 9.93 27.54 110.25
CA LEU A 285 10.96 26.51 110.26
C LEU A 285 11.24 26.07 108.82
N ASN A 286 12.38 26.52 108.29
CA ASN A 286 12.90 26.12 106.99
C ASN A 286 14.21 25.38 107.21
N PHE A 287 14.23 24.09 106.90
CA PHE A 287 15.47 23.31 106.92
C PHE A 287 15.63 22.51 105.64
N THR A 288 16.89 22.28 105.31
CA THR A 288 17.27 21.50 104.15
C THR A 288 17.74 20.14 104.61
N ALA A 289 17.25 19.09 103.97
CA ALA A 289 17.62 17.74 104.30
C ALA A 289 17.66 16.84 103.07
N MET A 290 18.36 15.73 103.23
CA MET A 290 18.30 14.61 102.29
C MET A 290 17.16 13.69 102.69
N ILE A 291 16.41 13.23 101.69
CA ILE A 291 15.42 12.17 101.85
C ILE A 291 16.08 10.85 101.47
N TYR A 292 15.95 9.89 102.37
CA TYR A 292 16.33 8.49 102.16
C TYR A 292 15.06 7.64 102.15
N THR A 293 15.02 6.58 101.35
CA THR A 293 13.94 5.58 101.36
C THR A 293 14.43 4.30 101.98
#